data_AF-A0A3N5RP55-F1
#
_entry.id   AF-A0A3N5RP55-F1
#
_cell.length_a   1.000
_cell.length_b   1.000
_cell.length_c   1.000
_cell.angle_alpha   90.00
_cell.angle_beta   90.00
_cell.angle_gamma   90.00
#
_symmetry.space_group_name_H-M   'P 1'
#
loop_
_entity.id
_entity.type
_entity.pdbx_description
1 polymer ?
#
loop_
_entity_poly.entity_id
_entity_poly.type
_entity_poly.pdbx_seq_one_letter_code
_entity_poly.pdbx_strand_id
1 'polypeptide(L)'
;MEELHVKQALDNLSNKWQIEQSIYDLHLGKRDDVSDSQLIVNGVVFHIPYLTRDKTFVLWRCLWPDCHNCCERQGRLPLTKDDISSISKKMGYDSKSEFIEKETKVSSWNETSTMNNVITTISMISLKRKINESEDQDGKPLPCRFLDDCGSCEIHPDKPGVCWLYPFSSWMESSNGRPVVHASFQLTGDCPGFYTDKTSEPMMEILEEYSKRIFSYNMSIQRTIREKYGFINIDQ
;
A
#
# COMPACT_ATOMS: atom_id res chain seq x y z
N MET A 1 15.34 -9.54 9.74
CA MET A 1 15.57 -8.10 9.51
C MET A 1 14.24 -7.37 9.41
N GLU A 2 13.31 -7.89 8.60
CA GLU A 2 11.93 -7.37 8.49
C GLU A 2 11.16 -7.40 9.81
N GLU A 3 11.14 -8.53 10.54
CA GLU A 3 10.49 -8.63 11.86
C GLU A 3 11.02 -7.60 12.87
N LEU A 4 12.33 -7.29 12.86
CA LEU A 4 12.93 -6.30 13.74
C LEU A 4 12.43 -4.88 13.42
N HIS A 5 12.25 -4.54 12.13
CA HIS A 5 11.70 -3.26 11.72
C HIS A 5 10.22 -3.14 12.08
N VAL A 6 9.41 -4.18 11.84
CA VAL A 6 7.99 -4.19 12.21
C VAL A 6 7.83 -4.05 13.72
N LYS A 7 8.64 -4.77 14.51
CA LYS A 7 8.65 -4.62 15.97
C LYS A 7 8.98 -3.20 16.41
N GLN A 8 10.03 -2.59 15.85
CA GLN A 8 10.38 -1.20 16.17
C GLN A 8 9.26 -0.22 15.78
N ALA A 9 8.59 -0.43 14.65
CA ALA A 9 7.45 0.39 14.24
C ALA A 9 6.30 0.27 15.26
N LEU A 10 5.94 -0.95 15.66
CA LEU A 10 4.90 -1.19 16.67
C LEU A 10 5.26 -0.61 18.05
N ASP A 11 6.50 -0.80 18.50
CA ASP A 11 6.98 -0.26 19.79
C ASP A 11 6.90 1.27 19.79
N ASN A 12 7.28 1.92 18.69
CA ASN A 12 7.15 3.37 18.55
C ASN A 12 5.68 3.81 18.52
N LEU A 13 4.83 3.06 17.80
CA LEU A 13 3.40 3.35 17.68
C LEU A 13 2.68 3.24 19.03
N SER A 14 3.08 2.25 19.84
CA SER A 14 2.53 1.97 21.18
C SER A 14 2.79 3.10 22.19
N ASN A 15 3.73 4.01 21.91
CA ASN A 15 3.97 5.17 22.77
C ASN A 15 2.82 6.19 22.73
N LYS A 16 2.02 6.20 21.66
CA LYS A 16 0.89 7.14 21.48
C LYS A 16 -0.46 6.42 21.40
N TRP A 17 -0.48 5.20 20.87
CA TRP A 17 -1.71 4.48 20.57
C TRP A 17 -1.81 3.19 21.37
N GLN A 18 -3.00 2.87 21.85
CA GLN A 18 -3.26 1.55 22.41
C GLN A 18 -3.40 0.53 21.28
N ILE A 19 -2.47 -0.42 21.23
CA ILE A 19 -2.49 -1.53 20.26
C ILE A 19 -2.97 -2.79 20.99
N GLU A 20 -4.00 -3.45 20.47
CA GLU A 20 -4.43 -4.75 20.99
C GLU A 20 -3.30 -5.78 20.85
N GLN A 21 -3.07 -6.59 21.89
CA GLN A 21 -1.98 -7.58 21.88
C GLN A 21 -2.12 -8.58 20.72
N SER A 22 -3.36 -8.97 20.39
CA SER A 22 -3.68 -9.84 19.25
C SER A 22 -3.20 -9.25 17.92
N ILE A 23 -3.37 -7.95 17.73
CA ILE A 23 -2.93 -7.19 16.54
C ILE A 23 -1.41 -7.04 16.53
N TYR A 24 -0.81 -6.74 17.68
CA TYR A 24 0.65 -6.65 17.82
C TYR A 24 1.31 -7.98 17.44
N ASP A 25 0.82 -9.10 17.99
CA ASP A 25 1.35 -10.44 17.71
C ASP A 25 1.13 -10.87 16.26
N LEU A 26 0.00 -10.48 15.66
CA LEU A 26 -0.29 -10.73 14.25
C LEU A 26 0.75 -10.06 13.34
N HIS A 27 1.06 -8.78 13.58
CA HIS A 27 2.07 -8.05 12.81
C HIS A 27 3.46 -8.69 12.90
N LEU A 28 3.80 -9.28 14.06
CA LEU A 28 5.06 -9.99 14.26
C LEU A 28 5.05 -11.43 13.74
N GLY A 29 3.95 -11.90 13.14
CA GLY A 29 3.83 -13.29 12.66
C GLY A 29 3.84 -14.32 13.79
N LYS A 30 3.50 -13.92 15.03
CA LYS A 30 3.49 -14.81 16.21
C LYS A 30 2.19 -15.60 16.37
N ARG A 31 1.20 -15.32 15.54
CA ARG A 31 -0.11 -15.96 15.56
C ARG A 31 -0.08 -17.19 14.65
N ASP A 32 -0.35 -18.36 15.24
CA ASP A 32 -0.46 -19.65 14.56
C ASP A 32 -1.92 -20.00 14.18
N ASP A 33 -2.87 -19.16 14.58
CA ASP A 33 -4.31 -19.37 14.46
C ASP A 33 -4.98 -18.44 13.44
N VAL A 34 -4.18 -17.84 12.54
CA VAL A 34 -4.66 -16.93 11.49
C VAL A 34 -5.23 -17.74 10.33
N SER A 35 -6.47 -17.44 9.95
CA SER A 35 -7.11 -17.97 8.75
C SER A 35 -7.43 -16.83 7.78
N ASP A 36 -7.39 -17.12 6.48
CA ASP A 36 -7.77 -16.19 5.43
C ASP A 36 -9.30 -16.17 5.27
N SER A 37 -9.93 -15.01 5.54
CA SER A 37 -11.34 -14.79 5.28
C SER A 37 -11.53 -13.93 4.04
N GLN A 38 -12.14 -14.50 3.01
CA GLN A 38 -12.31 -13.84 1.73
C GLN A 38 -13.66 -13.13 1.64
N LEU A 39 -13.63 -11.82 1.39
CA LEU A 39 -14.79 -10.99 1.14
C LEU A 39 -14.72 -10.44 -0.29
N ILE A 40 -15.76 -10.68 -1.10
CA ILE A 40 -15.80 -10.21 -2.48
C ILE A 40 -16.67 -8.97 -2.56
N VAL A 41 -16.08 -7.83 -2.93
CA VAL A 41 -16.78 -6.54 -3.05
C VAL A 41 -16.41 -5.89 -4.39
N ASN A 42 -17.41 -5.62 -5.22
CA ASN A 42 -17.25 -5.01 -6.56
C ASN A 42 -16.14 -5.64 -7.43
N GLY A 43 -16.00 -6.97 -7.37
CA GLY A 43 -15.01 -7.71 -8.15
C GLY A 43 -13.58 -7.70 -7.60
N VAL A 44 -13.37 -7.14 -6.40
CA VAL A 44 -12.12 -7.26 -5.63
C VAL A 44 -12.30 -8.31 -4.55
N VAL A 45 -11.35 -9.24 -4.45
CA VAL A 45 -11.26 -10.24 -3.39
C VAL A 45 -10.39 -9.69 -2.27
N PHE A 46 -11.01 -9.37 -1.14
CA PHE A 46 -10.30 -8.94 0.07
C PHE A 46 -9.98 -10.15 0.95
N HIS A 47 -8.71 -10.28 1.30
CA HIS A 47 -8.16 -11.27 2.22
C HIS A 47 -8.05 -10.65 3.60
N ILE A 48 -9.07 -10.86 4.44
CA ILE A 48 -9.15 -10.30 5.79
C ILE A 48 -8.71 -11.37 6.80
N PRO A 49 -7.68 -11.12 7.62
CA PRO A 49 -7.25 -12.09 8.62
C PRO A 49 -8.36 -12.35 9.65
N TYR A 50 -8.63 -13.62 9.91
CA TYR A 50 -9.54 -14.07 10.96
C TYR A 50 -8.77 -14.89 12.00
N LEU A 51 -8.84 -14.45 13.25
CA LEU A 51 -8.16 -15.06 14.39
C LEU A 51 -9.06 -16.14 14.97
N THR A 52 -8.79 -17.40 14.65
CA THR A 52 -9.69 -18.52 14.97
C THR A 52 -9.81 -18.80 16.47
N ARG A 53 -8.75 -18.54 17.25
CA ARG A 53 -8.78 -18.69 18.71
C ARG A 53 -9.67 -17.63 19.38
N ASP A 54 -9.61 -16.40 18.87
CA ASP A 54 -10.32 -15.25 19.43
C ASP A 54 -11.74 -15.11 18.83
N LYS A 55 -11.98 -15.78 17.70
CA LYS A 55 -13.22 -15.72 16.90
C LYS A 55 -13.54 -14.30 16.43
N THR A 56 -12.52 -13.60 15.94
CA THR A 56 -12.62 -12.22 15.50
C THR A 56 -11.92 -11.99 14.17
N PHE A 57 -12.48 -11.10 13.37
CA PHE A 57 -11.81 -10.49 12.23
C PHE A 57 -10.82 -9.44 12.70
N VAL A 58 -9.75 -9.28 11.94
CA VAL A 58 -8.85 -8.15 12.02
C VAL A 58 -9.36 -7.11 11.04
N LEU A 59 -9.82 -5.97 11.52
CA LEU A 59 -10.38 -4.89 10.73
C LEU A 59 -9.47 -3.67 10.77
N TRP A 60 -9.77 -2.70 9.92
CA TRP A 60 -9.03 -1.44 9.85
C TRP A 60 -9.96 -0.24 9.63
N ARG A 61 -9.57 0.90 10.19
CA ARG A 61 -10.14 2.21 9.86
C ARG A 61 -9.05 3.28 9.80
N CYS A 62 -9.25 4.28 8.93
CA CYS A 62 -8.37 5.44 8.89
C CYS A 62 -8.58 6.32 10.13
N LEU A 63 -7.49 6.80 10.75
CA LEU A 63 -7.52 7.70 11.91
C LEU A 63 -7.01 9.11 11.56
N TRP A 64 -7.01 9.50 10.29
CA TRP A 64 -6.75 10.88 9.89
C TRP A 64 -7.86 11.80 10.44
N PRO A 65 -7.55 13.01 10.96
CA PRO A 65 -6.25 13.70 10.93
C PRO A 65 -5.29 13.37 12.08
N ASP A 66 -5.73 12.62 13.10
CA ASP A 66 -4.91 12.32 14.28
C ASP A 66 -3.69 11.42 13.98
N CYS A 67 -3.73 10.73 12.84
CA CYS A 67 -2.66 9.90 12.30
C CYS A 67 -2.42 10.17 10.80
N HIS A 68 -1.15 10.38 10.44
CA HIS A 68 -0.67 10.52 9.06
C HIS A 68 0.52 9.59 8.75
N ASN A 69 0.67 8.52 9.53
CA ASN A 69 1.81 7.59 9.42
C ASN A 69 1.93 6.95 8.04
N CYS A 70 0.82 6.66 7.35
CA CYS A 70 0.89 6.11 5.98
C CYS A 70 1.64 7.05 5.02
N CYS A 71 1.49 8.37 5.19
CA CYS A 71 2.22 9.34 4.39
C CYS A 71 3.70 9.46 4.78
N GLU A 72 4.03 9.24 6.05
CA GLU A 72 5.40 9.33 6.58
C GLU A 72 6.21 8.04 6.47
N ARG A 73 5.55 6.88 6.43
CA ARG A 73 6.19 5.56 6.61
C ARG A 73 6.10 4.65 5.39
N GLN A 74 5.13 4.84 4.51
CA GLN A 74 4.95 3.99 3.31
C GLN A 74 6.17 4.07 2.37
N GLY A 75 6.79 2.97 1.98
CA GLY A 75 8.04 2.98 1.20
C GLY A 75 7.98 3.65 -0.18
N ARG A 76 7.79 2.86 -1.24
CA ARG A 76 7.82 3.33 -2.63
C ARG A 76 6.50 4.01 -3.02
N LEU A 77 6.59 5.02 -3.90
CA LEU A 77 5.43 5.70 -4.48
C LEU A 77 5.36 5.47 -6.01
N PRO A 78 5.15 4.22 -6.48
CA PRO A 78 5.02 3.94 -7.90
C PRO A 78 3.91 4.79 -8.52
N LEU A 79 4.23 5.41 -9.65
CA LEU A 79 3.32 6.29 -10.38
C LEU A 79 2.67 5.52 -11.52
N THR A 80 1.37 5.71 -11.67
CA THR A 80 0.69 5.42 -12.93
C THR A 80 0.94 6.54 -13.95
N LYS A 81 0.69 6.27 -15.22
CA LYS A 81 0.70 7.30 -16.28
C LYS A 81 -0.20 8.50 -15.92
N ASP A 82 -1.36 8.24 -15.33
CA ASP A 82 -2.31 9.28 -14.97
C ASP A 82 -1.81 10.11 -13.78
N ASP A 83 -1.13 9.47 -12.83
CA ASP A 83 -0.45 10.18 -11.73
C ASP A 83 0.65 11.11 -12.29
N ILE A 84 1.50 10.62 -13.20
CA ILE A 84 2.53 11.44 -13.87
C ILE A 84 1.88 12.67 -14.51
N SER A 85 0.74 12.49 -15.20
CA SER A 85 0.05 13.58 -15.87
C SER A 85 -0.55 14.59 -14.89
N SER A 86 -1.17 14.12 -13.81
CA SER A 86 -1.92 14.94 -12.87
C SER A 86 -0.98 15.69 -11.92
N ILE A 87 0.01 14.99 -11.37
CA ILE A 87 1.02 15.55 -10.46
C ILE A 87 1.90 16.57 -11.17
N SER A 88 2.38 16.26 -12.39
CA SER A 88 3.19 17.19 -13.18
C SER A 88 2.48 18.54 -13.36
N LYS A 89 1.18 18.51 -13.70
CA LYS A 89 0.37 19.72 -13.83
C LYS A 89 0.17 20.43 -12.49
N LYS A 90 -0.15 19.68 -11.42
CA LYS A 90 -0.35 20.22 -10.07
C LYS A 90 0.90 20.95 -9.56
N MET A 91 2.08 20.44 -9.89
CA MET A 91 3.38 20.99 -9.50
C MET A 91 3.89 22.09 -10.45
N GLY A 92 3.13 22.43 -11.50
CA GLY A 92 3.47 23.53 -12.40
C GLY A 92 4.58 23.24 -13.42
N TYR A 93 4.79 21.97 -13.78
CA TYR A 93 5.74 21.61 -14.85
C TYR A 93 5.15 21.84 -16.24
N ASP A 94 5.96 22.39 -17.14
CA ASP A 94 5.58 22.62 -18.54
C ASP A 94 5.56 21.33 -19.37
N SER A 95 6.33 20.32 -18.97
CA SER A 95 6.37 19.03 -19.65
C SER A 95 6.47 17.84 -18.69
N LYS A 96 5.90 16.70 -19.11
CA LYS A 96 5.99 15.43 -18.37
C LYS A 96 7.42 14.91 -18.28
N SER A 97 8.23 15.12 -19.33
CA SER A 97 9.63 14.67 -19.36
C SER A 97 10.46 15.37 -18.28
N GLU A 98 10.30 16.68 -18.14
CA GLU A 98 10.99 17.46 -17.10
C GLU A 98 10.56 17.01 -15.69
N PHE A 99 9.26 16.78 -15.49
CA PHE A 99 8.76 16.22 -14.24
C PHE A 99 9.38 14.86 -13.93
N ILE A 100 9.41 13.94 -14.90
CA ILE A 100 10.01 12.61 -14.72
C ILE A 100 11.48 12.74 -14.34
N GLU A 101 12.26 13.54 -15.06
CA GLU A 101 13.70 13.72 -14.80
C GLU A 101 13.98 14.27 -13.41
N LYS A 102 13.24 15.29 -12.99
CA LYS A 102 13.50 16.00 -11.73
C LYS A 102 12.89 15.28 -10.52
N GLU A 103 11.67 14.77 -10.65
CA GLU A 103 10.84 14.37 -9.51
C GLU A 103 10.69 12.88 -9.31
N THR A 104 11.21 12.06 -10.23
CA THR A 104 11.01 10.62 -10.16
C THR A 104 12.32 9.85 -10.15
N LYS A 105 12.24 8.58 -9.72
CA LYS A 105 13.32 7.59 -9.76
C LYS A 105 12.75 6.28 -10.29
N VAL A 106 13.63 5.42 -10.80
CA VAL A 106 13.25 4.02 -11.09
C VAL A 106 13.38 3.23 -9.79
N SER A 107 12.32 2.55 -9.41
CA SER A 107 12.31 1.65 -8.24
C SER A 107 11.99 0.24 -8.70
N SER A 108 12.72 -0.73 -8.17
CA SER A 108 12.54 -2.15 -8.45
C SER A 108 12.32 -2.94 -7.17
N TRP A 109 11.35 -3.86 -7.18
CA TRP A 109 11.10 -4.76 -6.05
C TRP A 109 10.59 -6.10 -6.54
N ASN A 110 10.76 -7.11 -5.69
CA ASN A 110 10.30 -8.46 -5.96
C ASN A 110 8.96 -8.69 -5.29
N GLU A 111 8.00 -9.23 -6.04
CA GLU A 111 6.78 -9.79 -5.51
C GLU A 111 6.86 -11.31 -5.64
N THR A 112 6.74 -11.99 -4.51
CA THR A 112 6.63 -13.45 -4.49
C THR A 112 5.16 -13.81 -4.66
N SER A 113 4.83 -14.47 -5.78
CA SER A 113 3.50 -15.05 -5.93
C SER A 113 3.31 -16.18 -4.91
N THR A 114 2.25 -16.10 -4.11
CA THR A 114 1.86 -17.14 -3.13
C THR A 114 1.53 -18.48 -3.79
N MET A 115 1.27 -18.52 -5.10
CA MET A 115 0.79 -19.72 -5.77
C MET A 115 1.84 -20.53 -6.54
N ASN A 116 3.06 -20.05 -6.80
CA ASN A 116 4.00 -20.80 -7.66
C ASN A 116 5.51 -20.65 -7.35
N ASN A 117 5.93 -20.08 -6.21
CA ASN A 117 7.34 -19.75 -5.93
C ASN A 117 8.03 -18.90 -7.02
N VAL A 118 7.26 -18.27 -7.90
CA VAL A 118 7.77 -17.41 -8.97
C VAL A 118 8.09 -16.05 -8.37
N ILE A 119 9.32 -15.60 -8.59
CA ILE A 119 9.77 -14.26 -8.19
C ILE A 119 9.48 -13.33 -9.37
N THR A 120 8.61 -12.36 -9.13
CA THR A 120 8.28 -11.34 -10.12
C THR A 120 9.02 -10.05 -9.76
N THR A 121 9.98 -9.64 -10.57
CA THR A 121 10.67 -8.36 -10.42
C THR A 121 9.86 -7.27 -11.12
N ILE A 122 9.29 -6.36 -10.35
CA ILE A 122 8.54 -5.19 -10.85
C ILE A 122 9.44 -3.97 -10.80
N SER A 123 9.53 -3.25 -11.92
CA SER A 123 10.22 -1.97 -12.01
C SER A 123 9.27 -0.89 -12.49
N MET A 124 9.17 0.21 -11.73
CA MET A 124 8.25 1.32 -12.00
C MET A 124 8.94 2.65 -11.78
N ILE A 125 8.50 3.68 -12.51
CA ILE A 125 8.81 5.07 -12.16
C ILE A 125 8.05 5.42 -10.87
N SER A 126 8.77 5.89 -9.86
CA SER A 126 8.24 6.26 -8.55
C SER A 126 8.50 7.73 -8.25
N LEU A 127 7.55 8.39 -7.57
CA LEU A 127 7.72 9.74 -7.09
C LEU A 127 8.74 9.78 -5.95
N LYS A 128 9.70 10.70 -6.03
CA LYS A 128 10.64 10.93 -4.94
C LYS A 128 9.91 11.51 -3.73
N ARG A 129 10.20 10.97 -2.56
CA ARG A 129 9.69 11.44 -1.26
C ARG A 129 10.53 12.59 -0.72
N LYS A 130 11.78 12.72 -1.17
CA LYS A 130 12.70 13.84 -0.90
C LYS A 130 13.34 14.33 -2.19
N ILE A 131 13.67 15.61 -2.26
CA ILE A 131 14.34 16.21 -3.44
C ILE A 131 15.63 15.45 -3.79
N ASN A 132 16.39 15.06 -2.77
CA ASN A 132 17.67 14.36 -2.86
C ASN A 132 17.59 12.91 -2.38
N GLU A 133 16.48 12.22 -2.65
CA GLU A 133 16.34 10.79 -2.31
C GLU A 133 17.37 9.93 -3.05
N SER A 134 18.14 9.14 -2.31
CA SER A 134 19.20 8.27 -2.84
C SER A 134 18.71 6.84 -3.15
N GLU A 135 19.56 6.04 -3.81
CA GLU A 135 19.24 4.64 -4.13
C GLU A 135 19.16 3.76 -2.88
N ASP A 136 20.03 3.97 -1.88
CA ASP A 136 20.02 3.23 -0.62
C ASP A 136 18.78 3.51 0.24
N GLN A 137 18.00 4.53 -0.13
CA GLN A 137 16.73 4.89 0.49
C GLN A 137 15.52 4.25 -0.21
N ASP A 138 15.71 3.58 -1.35
CA ASP A 138 14.61 2.93 -2.08
C ASP A 138 13.88 1.88 -1.23
N GLY A 139 12.56 2.00 -1.15
CA GLY A 139 11.70 1.10 -0.37
C GLY A 139 11.78 1.25 1.15
N LYS A 140 12.60 2.17 1.68
CA LYS A 140 12.66 2.43 3.12
C LYS A 140 11.58 3.46 3.55
N PRO A 141 11.13 3.41 4.81
CA PRO A 141 10.32 4.49 5.38
C PRO A 141 11.08 5.84 5.35
N LEU A 142 10.48 6.88 4.78
CA LEU A 142 11.06 8.22 4.61
C LEU A 142 9.97 9.29 4.80
N PRO A 143 10.22 10.42 5.46
CA PRO A 143 9.23 11.51 5.45
C PRO A 143 8.93 11.98 4.02
N CYS A 144 7.65 12.25 3.73
CA CYS A 144 7.20 12.75 2.43
C CYS A 144 7.25 14.27 2.40
N ARG A 145 7.99 14.85 1.44
CA ARG A 145 8.18 16.30 1.29
C ARG A 145 6.91 17.09 0.95
N PHE A 146 5.82 16.40 0.61
CA PHE A 146 4.54 17.01 0.30
C PHE A 146 3.62 17.10 1.51
N LEU A 147 4.10 16.79 2.71
CA LEU A 147 3.35 16.96 3.94
C LEU A 147 3.64 18.33 4.54
N ASP A 148 2.58 19.03 4.93
CA ASP A 148 2.68 20.23 5.76
C ASP A 148 2.95 19.86 7.24
N ASP A 149 3.12 20.89 8.07
CA ASP A 149 3.39 20.73 9.52
C ASP A 149 2.26 20.00 10.28
N CYS A 150 1.07 19.88 9.68
CA CYS A 150 -0.09 19.19 10.23
C CYS A 150 -0.28 17.78 9.63
N GLY A 151 0.62 17.33 8.76
CA GLY A 151 0.56 16.02 8.10
C GLY A 151 -0.44 15.94 6.94
N SER A 152 -0.94 17.08 6.44
CA SER A 152 -1.79 17.13 5.24
C SER A 152 -0.95 17.14 3.97
N CYS A 153 -1.44 16.50 2.91
CA CYS A 153 -0.72 16.39 1.66
C CYS A 153 -1.01 17.57 0.72
N GLU A 154 0.00 18.37 0.41
CA GLU A 154 -0.09 19.58 -0.43
C GLU A 154 -0.51 19.29 -1.88
N ILE A 155 -0.17 18.11 -2.38
CA ILE A 155 -0.56 17.65 -3.73
C ILE A 155 -1.91 16.95 -3.74
N HIS A 156 -2.66 16.94 -2.63
CA HIS A 156 -4.04 16.46 -2.62
C HIS A 156 -4.94 17.32 -3.56
N PRO A 157 -5.92 16.70 -4.26
CA PRO A 157 -6.21 15.26 -4.32
C PRO A 157 -5.34 14.48 -5.32
N ASP A 158 -4.50 15.15 -6.10
CA ASP A 158 -3.66 14.59 -7.17
C ASP A 158 -2.47 13.74 -6.68
N LYS A 159 -2.44 13.33 -5.41
CA LYS A 159 -1.39 12.47 -4.85
C LYS A 159 -1.36 11.10 -5.56
N PRO A 160 -0.21 10.38 -5.56
CA PRO A 160 -0.08 9.09 -6.23
C PRO A 160 -1.21 8.11 -5.88
N GLY A 161 -1.73 7.40 -6.89
CA GLY A 161 -2.75 6.36 -6.73
C GLY A 161 -2.46 5.38 -5.60
N VAL A 162 -1.21 4.94 -5.46
CA VAL A 162 -0.76 4.00 -4.43
C VAL A 162 -0.93 4.53 -3.00
N CYS A 163 -0.87 5.85 -2.79
CA CYS A 163 -1.09 6.47 -1.47
C CYS A 163 -2.54 6.30 -1.00
N TRP A 164 -3.47 6.05 -1.92
CA TRP A 164 -4.87 5.83 -1.60
C TRP A 164 -5.18 4.38 -1.21
N LEU A 165 -4.24 3.46 -1.44
CA LEU A 165 -4.47 2.04 -1.22
C LEU A 165 -4.14 1.59 0.19
N TYR A 166 -3.31 2.34 0.92
CA TYR A 166 -2.94 1.98 2.28
C TYR A 166 -4.19 1.77 3.16
N PRO A 167 -4.26 0.69 3.95
CA PRO A 167 -3.18 -0.28 4.27
C PRO A 167 -3.17 -1.51 3.36
N PHE A 168 -3.87 -1.51 2.24
CA PHE A 168 -3.92 -2.66 1.35
C PHE A 168 -2.71 -2.73 0.42
N SER A 169 -2.13 -3.93 0.31
CA SER A 169 -1.42 -4.37 -0.88
C SER A 169 -2.44 -4.99 -1.82
N SER A 170 -2.23 -4.85 -3.13
CA SER A 170 -3.13 -5.44 -4.12
C SER A 170 -2.36 -6.03 -5.28
N TRP A 171 -2.86 -7.12 -5.83
CA TRP A 171 -2.29 -7.79 -6.99
C TRP A 171 -3.42 -8.28 -7.92
N MET A 172 -3.05 -8.78 -9.09
CA MET A 172 -3.99 -9.38 -10.03
C MET A 172 -3.58 -10.80 -10.38
N GLU A 173 -4.58 -11.66 -10.45
CA GLU A 173 -4.46 -13.03 -10.93
C GLU A 173 -5.39 -13.25 -12.13
N SER A 174 -5.03 -14.19 -12.99
CA SER A 174 -5.93 -14.64 -14.06
C SER A 174 -6.74 -15.83 -13.56
N SER A 175 -8.05 -15.67 -13.46
CA SER A 175 -8.98 -16.76 -13.13
C SER A 175 -9.95 -16.94 -14.29
N ASN A 176 -9.95 -18.13 -14.90
CA ASN A 176 -10.78 -18.45 -16.07
C ASN A 176 -10.66 -17.42 -17.22
N GLY A 177 -9.44 -16.90 -17.45
CA GLY A 177 -9.17 -15.90 -18.48
C GLY A 177 -9.70 -14.50 -18.17
N ARG A 178 -10.15 -14.24 -16.94
CA ARG A 178 -10.55 -12.90 -16.46
C ARG A 178 -9.59 -12.42 -15.39
N PRO A 179 -9.22 -11.13 -15.39
CA PRO A 179 -8.44 -10.56 -14.30
C PRO A 179 -9.30 -10.51 -13.04
N VAL A 180 -8.78 -11.07 -11.95
CA VAL A 180 -9.32 -10.97 -10.60
C VAL A 180 -8.34 -10.14 -9.79
N VAL A 181 -8.85 -9.08 -9.15
CA VAL A 181 -8.04 -8.21 -8.31
C VAL A 181 -8.16 -8.70 -6.88
N HIS A 182 -7.03 -8.88 -6.22
CA HIS A 182 -6.94 -9.29 -4.84
C HIS A 182 -6.34 -8.17 -4.00
N ALA A 183 -6.72 -8.11 -2.72
CA ALA A 183 -6.16 -7.17 -1.77
C ALA A 183 -6.02 -7.80 -0.38
N SER A 184 -4.93 -7.50 0.31
CA SER A 184 -4.67 -7.94 1.69
C SER A 184 -4.01 -6.81 2.48
N PHE A 185 -3.99 -6.90 3.80
CA PHE A 185 -3.34 -5.89 4.63
C PHE A 185 -1.82 -5.96 4.56
N GLN A 186 -1.21 -4.78 4.52
CA GLN A 186 0.21 -4.57 4.78
C GLN A 186 0.42 -4.40 6.28
N LEU A 187 0.80 -5.49 6.96
CA LEU A 187 1.07 -5.51 8.39
C LEU A 187 2.46 -4.94 8.71
N THR A 188 2.65 -3.66 8.41
CA THR A 188 3.92 -2.93 8.53
C THR A 188 4.24 -2.47 9.96
N GLY A 189 3.24 -2.43 10.84
CA GLY A 189 3.37 -1.94 12.22
C GLY A 189 3.30 -0.42 12.34
N ASP A 190 3.08 0.29 11.23
CA ASP A 190 3.01 1.76 11.18
C ASP A 190 1.60 2.31 11.37
N CYS A 191 0.55 1.48 11.29
CA CYS A 191 -0.84 1.93 11.39
C CYS A 191 -1.49 1.58 12.73
N PRO A 192 -1.98 2.56 13.50
CA PRO A 192 -2.76 2.32 14.71
C PRO A 192 -4.24 2.01 14.44
N GLY A 193 -4.66 2.03 13.17
CA GLY A 193 -6.07 1.87 12.78
C GLY A 193 -6.57 0.42 12.79
N PHE A 194 -5.72 -0.56 13.07
CA PHE A 194 -6.10 -1.97 13.15
C PHE A 194 -6.75 -2.30 14.50
N TYR A 195 -7.82 -3.08 14.46
CA TYR A 195 -8.58 -3.52 15.64
C TYR A 195 -9.25 -4.87 15.37
N THR A 196 -9.78 -5.52 16.40
CA THR A 196 -10.55 -6.76 16.23
C THR A 196 -12.06 -6.55 16.38
N ASP A 197 -12.85 -7.30 15.61
CA ASP A 197 -14.32 -7.34 15.74
C ASP A 197 -14.84 -8.76 15.49
N LYS A 198 -16.01 -9.11 16.05
CA LYS A 198 -16.64 -10.42 15.84
C LYS A 198 -17.22 -10.58 14.44
N THR A 199 -17.48 -9.47 13.74
CA THR A 199 -18.09 -9.43 12.41
C THR A 199 -17.27 -8.56 11.47
N SER A 200 -17.42 -8.74 10.16
CA SER A 200 -16.81 -7.86 9.16
C SER A 200 -17.66 -6.62 8.84
N GLU A 201 -18.89 -6.54 9.36
CA GLU A 201 -19.86 -5.48 9.05
C GLU A 201 -19.30 -4.05 9.24
N PRO A 202 -18.55 -3.72 10.32
CA PRO A 202 -18.02 -2.37 10.52
C PRO A 202 -17.09 -1.87 9.41
N MET A 203 -16.52 -2.79 8.62
CA MET A 203 -15.57 -2.48 7.57
C MET A 203 -16.21 -2.41 6.17
N MET A 204 -17.48 -2.79 6.01
CA MET A 204 -18.09 -2.97 4.68
C MET A 204 -18.11 -1.68 3.85
N GLU A 205 -18.42 -0.52 4.45
CA GLU A 205 -18.37 0.77 3.75
C GLU A 205 -16.96 1.10 3.25
N ILE A 206 -15.93 0.81 4.07
CA ILE A 206 -14.53 0.99 3.69
C ILE A 206 -14.16 0.05 2.54
N LEU A 207 -14.57 -1.23 2.60
CA LEU A 207 -14.32 -2.19 1.52
C LEU A 207 -15.02 -1.78 0.22
N GLU A 208 -16.22 -1.22 0.29
CA GLU A 208 -16.93 -0.69 -0.88
C GLU A 208 -16.21 0.50 -1.51
N GLU A 209 -15.70 1.44 -0.71
CA GLU A 209 -14.90 2.58 -1.19
C GLU A 209 -13.58 2.10 -1.81
N TYR A 210 -12.85 1.25 -1.07
CA TYR A 210 -11.53 0.78 -1.47
C TYR A 210 -11.59 -0.17 -2.66
N SER A 211 -12.65 -0.97 -2.83
CA SER A 211 -12.78 -1.86 -4.00
C SER A 211 -12.69 -1.10 -5.32
N LYS A 212 -13.35 0.06 -5.40
CA LYS A 212 -13.32 0.94 -6.58
C LYS A 212 -11.91 1.49 -6.82
N ARG A 213 -11.24 1.94 -5.75
CA ARG A 213 -9.89 2.52 -5.82
C ARG A 213 -8.85 1.48 -6.22
N ILE A 214 -8.85 0.34 -5.53
CA ILE A 214 -7.93 -0.78 -5.76
C ILE A 214 -8.10 -1.30 -7.19
N PHE A 215 -9.33 -1.54 -7.64
CA PHE A 215 -9.59 -2.00 -8.99
C PHE A 215 -9.06 -1.01 -10.04
N SER A 216 -9.41 0.28 -9.89
CA SER A 216 -9.00 1.33 -10.84
C SER A 216 -7.48 1.52 -10.89
N TYR A 217 -6.81 1.44 -9.73
CA TYR A 217 -5.36 1.52 -9.64
C TYR A 217 -4.69 0.34 -10.35
N ASN A 218 -5.14 -0.89 -10.10
CA ASN A 218 -4.59 -2.08 -10.74
C ASN A 218 -4.72 -2.03 -12.27
N MET A 219 -5.88 -1.60 -12.78
CA MET A 219 -6.06 -1.38 -14.22
C MET A 219 -5.12 -0.29 -14.76
N SER A 220 -4.91 0.77 -14.00
CA SER A 220 -4.02 1.87 -14.37
C SER A 220 -2.55 1.44 -14.41
N ILE A 221 -2.12 0.57 -13.50
CA ILE A 221 -0.78 -0.04 -13.52
C ILE A 221 -0.57 -0.88 -14.79
N GLN A 222 -1.54 -1.70 -15.18
CA GLN A 222 -1.44 -2.49 -16.43
C GLN A 222 -1.31 -1.62 -17.68
N ARG A 223 -2.03 -0.49 -17.74
CA ARG A 223 -1.83 0.49 -18.82
C ARG A 223 -0.45 1.14 -18.75
N THR A 224 0.01 1.49 -17.55
CA THR A 224 1.32 2.13 -17.32
C THR A 224 2.47 1.23 -17.80
N ILE A 225 2.40 -0.07 -17.52
CA ILE A 225 3.37 -1.06 -18.00
C ILE A 225 3.32 -1.19 -19.52
N ARG A 226 2.12 -1.29 -20.13
CA ARG A 226 1.97 -1.34 -21.61
C ARG A 226 2.55 -0.11 -22.31
N GLU A 227 2.52 1.04 -21.65
CA GLU A 227 3.08 2.29 -22.14
C GLU A 227 4.56 2.49 -21.79
N LYS A 228 5.22 1.45 -21.24
CA LYS A 228 6.66 1.42 -20.93
C LYS A 228 7.12 2.40 -19.85
N TYR A 229 6.20 2.87 -19.00
CA TYR A 229 6.53 3.58 -17.75
C TYR A 229 6.80 2.63 -16.57
N GLY A 230 6.70 1.33 -16.82
CA GLY A 230 7.15 0.26 -15.94
C GLY A 230 7.32 -1.03 -16.73
N PHE A 231 7.95 -2.03 -16.11
CA PHE A 231 8.05 -3.38 -16.67
C PHE A 231 8.01 -4.42 -15.56
N ILE A 232 7.56 -5.61 -15.93
CA ILE A 232 7.54 -6.79 -15.08
C ILE A 232 8.47 -7.82 -15.72
N ASN A 233 9.46 -8.28 -14.96
CA ASN A 233 10.27 -9.43 -15.30
C ASN A 233 9.88 -10.60 -14.40
N ILE A 234 9.82 -11.80 -14.98
CA ILE A 234 9.47 -13.02 -14.25
C ILE A 234 10.72 -13.89 -14.24
N ASP A 235 11.31 -14.06 -13.06
CA ASP A 235 12.46 -14.93 -12.86
C ASP A 235 11.92 -16.30 -12.42
N GLN A 236 12.09 -17.31 -13.29
CA GLN A 236 11.71 -18.71 -13.05
C GLN A 236 12.88 -19.51 -12.47
#